data_AF-A0AB37EAP0-F1
#
_entry.id   AF-A0AB37EAP0-F1
#
_cell.length_a   1.000
_cell.length_b   1.000
_cell.length_c   1.000
_cell.angle_alpha   90.00
_cell.angle_beta   90.00
_cell.angle_gamma   90.00
#
_symmetry.space_group_name_H-M   'P 1'
#
loop_
_entity.id
_entity.type
_entity.pdbx_description
1 polymer ?
#
loop_
_entity_poly.entity_id
_entity_poly.type
_entity_poly.pdbx_seq_one_letter_code
_entity_poly.pdbx_strand_id
1 'polypeptide(L)' 'MRARPIRCLKQTAPLACLNARETDIRHPALSLMADSVFRIGSLTKQFTAAALLMLAEDGKLSLDAPVNRYL' A
#
# COMPACT_ATOMS: atom_id res chain seq x y z
N MET A 1 -26.15 -15.42 -10.21
CA MET A 1 -25.12 -14.76 -9.38
C MET A 1 -23.76 -15.39 -9.69
N ARG A 2 -22.83 -14.69 -10.33
CA ARG A 2 -21.43 -15.14 -10.47
C ARG A 2 -20.51 -14.02 -10.02
N ALA A 3 -19.91 -14.19 -8.83
CA ALA A 3 -18.84 -13.35 -8.34
C ALA A 3 -17.62 -13.49 -9.27
N ARG A 4 -16.99 -12.38 -9.65
CA ARG A 4 -15.70 -12.41 -10.35
C ARG A 4 -14.57 -12.59 -9.32
N PRO A 5 -13.54 -13.39 -9.63
CA PRO A 5 -12.51 -13.76 -8.66
C PRO A 5 -11.56 -12.60 -8.34
N ILE A 6 -11.03 -12.62 -7.12
CA ILE A 6 -9.87 -11.82 -6.69
C ILE A 6 -8.72 -12.11 -7.68
N ARG A 7 -8.19 -11.06 -8.31
CA ARG A 7 -7.15 -11.20 -9.33
C ARG A 7 -5.84 -11.67 -8.68
N CYS A 8 -5.43 -12.90 -8.96
CA CYS A 8 -4.13 -13.46 -8.58
C CYS A 8 -3.04 -12.80 -9.43
N LEU A 9 -2.04 -12.19 -8.78
CA LEU A 9 -0.90 -11.57 -9.45
C LEU A 9 0.07 -12.67 -9.88
N LYS A 10 0.16 -12.93 -11.19
CA LYS A 10 1.40 -13.41 -11.80
C LYS A 10 2.17 -12.17 -12.22
N GLN A 11 3.30 -11.91 -11.55
CA GLN A 11 4.20 -10.80 -11.87
C GLN A 11 4.55 -10.74 -13.38
N THR A 12 4.79 -9.51 -13.84
CA THR A 12 5.40 -9.05 -15.12
C THR A 12 4.54 -8.96 -16.38
N ALA A 13 3.79 -7.84 -16.50
CA ALA A 13 3.62 -7.07 -17.74
C ALA A 13 3.06 -5.67 -17.39
N PRO A 14 3.52 -4.56 -18.01
CA PRO A 14 2.97 -3.25 -17.73
C PRO A 14 1.62 -3.13 -18.44
N LEU A 15 0.54 -3.41 -17.71
CA LEU A 15 -0.80 -3.17 -18.20
C LEU A 15 -1.03 -1.65 -18.27
N ALA A 16 -1.36 -1.14 -19.44
CA ALA A 16 -1.78 0.23 -19.66
C ALA A 16 -2.81 0.67 -18.59
N CYS A 17 -2.50 1.75 -17.87
CA CYS A 17 -3.37 2.32 -16.85
C CYS A 17 -4.60 2.93 -17.53
N LEU A 18 -5.73 2.21 -17.51
CA LEU A 18 -7.00 2.78 -17.89
C LEU A 18 -7.44 3.72 -16.75
N ASN A 19 -7.27 5.02 -16.95
CA ASN A 19 -7.58 6.06 -15.96
C ASN A 19 -9.08 6.09 -15.68
N ALA A 20 -9.48 6.01 -14.40
CA ALA A 20 -10.87 6.25 -14.03
C ALA A 20 -11.20 7.73 -14.24
N ARG A 21 -12.29 8.01 -14.96
CA ARG A 21 -12.65 9.37 -15.40
C ARG A 21 -13.14 10.27 -14.26
N GLU A 22 -13.58 9.71 -13.15
CA GLU A 22 -14.31 10.42 -12.11
C GLU A 22 -13.70 10.11 -10.73
N THR A 23 -13.24 11.14 -10.03
CA THR A 23 -12.47 11.00 -8.77
C THR A 23 -13.02 11.84 -7.63
N ASP A 24 -13.72 12.93 -7.93
CA ASP A 24 -14.37 13.80 -6.96
C ASP A 24 -15.73 14.24 -7.49
N ILE A 25 -16.79 13.97 -6.73
CA ILE A 25 -18.17 14.26 -7.11
C ILE A 25 -18.49 15.75 -7.30
N ARG A 26 -17.62 16.66 -6.83
CA ARG A 26 -17.79 18.11 -6.98
C ARG A 26 -16.98 18.65 -8.17
N HIS A 27 -15.98 17.91 -8.64
CA HIS A 27 -15.08 18.30 -9.72
C HIS A 27 -14.87 17.15 -10.71
N PRO A 28 -15.85 16.91 -11.59
CA PRO A 28 -15.84 15.79 -12.53
C PRO A 28 -14.77 15.87 -13.63
N ALA A 29 -14.03 16.98 -13.71
CA ALA A 29 -12.91 17.13 -14.62
C ALA A 29 -11.61 16.48 -14.11
N LEU A 30 -11.56 16.04 -12.84
CA LEU A 30 -10.36 15.42 -12.26
C LEU A 30 -10.37 13.90 -12.53
N SER A 31 -9.45 13.46 -13.39
CA SER A 31 -9.26 12.06 -13.77
C SER A 31 -8.08 11.44 -13.01
N LEU A 32 -8.15 10.13 -12.72
CA LEU A 32 -7.04 9.42 -12.08
C LEU A 32 -5.87 9.29 -13.03
N MET A 33 -4.70 9.70 -12.58
CA MET A 33 -3.44 9.43 -13.26
C MET A 33 -2.70 8.32 -12.52
N ALA A 34 -1.67 7.75 -13.17
CA ALA A 34 -0.86 6.69 -12.54
C ALA A 34 -0.15 7.17 -11.27
N ASP A 35 0.09 8.48 -11.15
CA ASP A 35 0.69 9.18 -10.01
C ASP A 35 -0.35 9.71 -9.01
N SER A 36 -1.65 9.43 -9.20
CA SER A 36 -2.68 9.81 -8.24
C SER A 36 -2.46 9.12 -6.89
N VAL A 37 -2.42 9.92 -5.82
CA VAL A 37 -2.18 9.44 -4.45
C VAL A 37 -3.49 9.04 -3.78
N PHE A 38 -3.49 7.86 -3.15
CA PHE A 38 -4.62 7.35 -2.38
C PHE A 38 -4.23 7.04 -0.94
N ARG A 39 -5.22 7.12 -0.04
CA ARG A 39 -5.08 6.60 1.32
C ARG A 39 -5.21 5.09 1.30
N ILE A 40 -4.09 4.39 1.44
CA ILE A 40 -4.03 2.91 1.40
C ILE A 40 -4.39 2.22 2.73
N GLY A 41 -4.59 2.99 3.80
CA GLY A 41 -5.02 2.48 5.10
C GLY A 41 -4.08 1.43 5.69
N SER A 42 -4.63 0.29 6.12
CA SER A 42 -3.87 -0.78 6.77
C SER A 42 -2.80 -1.44 5.91
N LEU A 43 -2.77 -1.22 4.59
CA LEU A 43 -1.64 -1.64 3.75
C LEU A 43 -0.33 -0.99 4.19
N THR A 44 -0.39 0.20 4.82
CA THR A 44 0.76 0.87 5.43
C THR A 44 1.49 -0.02 6.44
N LYS A 45 0.80 -0.95 7.12
CA LYS A 45 1.42 -1.84 8.13
C LYS A 45 2.51 -2.73 7.55
N GLN A 46 2.41 -3.11 6.27
CA GLN A 46 3.46 -3.92 5.62
C GLN A 46 4.77 -3.12 5.51
N PHE A 47 4.67 -1.82 5.20
CA PHE A 47 5.82 -0.93 5.15
C PHE A 47 6.41 -0.68 6.53
N THR A 48 5.56 -0.48 7.55
CA THR A 48 6.02 -0.36 8.94
C THR A 48 6.73 -1.62 9.42
N ALA A 49 6.18 -2.80 9.13
CA ALA A 49 6.81 -4.07 9.48
C ALA A 49 8.18 -4.24 8.79
N ALA A 50 8.27 -3.90 7.50
CA ALA A 50 9.54 -3.95 6.77
C ALA A 50 10.59 -3.01 7.40
N ALA A 51 10.21 -1.78 7.75
CA ALA A 51 11.12 -0.84 8.40
C ALA A 51 11.61 -1.34 9.77
N LEU A 52 10.74 -1.96 10.57
CA LEU A 52 11.11 -2.56 11.86
C LEU A 52 12.11 -3.72 11.67
N LEU A 53 11.90 -4.57 10.68
CA LEU A 53 12.82 -5.67 10.39
C LEU A 53 14.20 -5.16 9.95
N MET A 54 14.27 -4.13 9.11
CA MET A 54 15.55 -3.49 8.74
C MET A 54 16.29 -2.93 9.96
N LEU A 55 15.57 -2.32 10.91
CA LEU A 55 16.17 -1.82 12.15
C LEU A 55 16.65 -2.94 13.08
N ALA A 56 15.96 -4.09 13.07
CA ALA A 56 16.37 -5.26 13.81
C ALA A 56 17.63 -5.91 13.20
N GLU A 57 17.71 -5.98 11.86
CA GLU A 57 18.91 -6.42 11.13
C GLU A 57 20.12 -5.53 11.41
N ASP A 58 19.92 -4.21 11.49
CA ASP A 58 20.94 -3.23 11.89
C ASP A 58 21.35 -3.31 13.38
N GLY A 59 20.70 -4.16 14.18
CA GLY A 59 20.94 -4.26 15.63
C GLY A 59 20.47 -3.06 16.45
N LYS A 60 19.69 -2.14 15.86
CA LYS A 60 19.17 -0.93 16.51
C LYS A 60 17.92 -1.19 17.36
N LEU A 61 17.24 -2.29 17.10
CA LEU A 61 15.99 -2.72 17.74
C LEU A 61 16.06 -4.22 18.03
N SER A 62 15.50 -4.66 19.16
CA SER A 62 15.23 -6.08 19.43
C SER A 62 13.73 -6.31 19.39
N LEU A 63 13.31 -7.33 18.63
CA LEU A 63 11.89 -7.66 18.45
C LEU A 63 11.25 -8.26 19.71
N ASP A 64 12.06 -8.84 20.59
CA ASP A 64 11.63 -9.45 21.85
C ASP A 64 11.75 -8.51 23.05
N ALA A 65 12.33 -7.32 22.86
CA ALA A 65 12.46 -6.35 23.93
C ALA A 65 11.07 -5.81 24.33
N PRO A 66 10.83 -5.57 25.64
CA PRO A 66 9.59 -4.97 26.07
C PRO A 66 9.43 -3.57 25.47
N VAL A 67 8.21 -3.23 25.05
CA VAL A 67 7.92 -1.99 24.32
C VAL A 67 8.30 -0.73 25.12
N ASN A 68 8.25 -0.79 26.45
CA ASN A 68 8.65 0.30 27.36
C ASN A 68 10.11 0.76 27.18
N ARG A 69 10.96 -0.03 26.50
CA ARG A 69 12.33 0.35 26.16
C ARG A 69 12.40 1.45 25.09
N TYR A 70 11.35 1.63 24.28
CA TYR A 70 11.32 2.51 23.11
C TYR A 70 10.22 3.59 23.15
N LEU A 71 9.53 3.73 24.29
CA LEU A 71 8.51 4.75 24.55
C LEU A 71 9.07 5.83 25.48
#